data_AF-A0A509LG26-F1
#
_entry.id   AF-A0A509LG26-F1
#
_cell.length_a   1.000
_cell.length_b   1.000
_cell.length_c   1.000
_cell.angle_alpha   90.00
_cell.angle_beta   90.00
_cell.angle_gamma   90.00
#
_symmetry.space_group_name_H-M   'P 1'
#
loop_
_entity.id
_entity.type
_entity.pdbx_description
1 polymer ?
#
loop_
_entity_poly.entity_id
_entity_poly.type
_entity_poly.pdbx_seq_one_letter_code
_entity_poly.pdbx_strand_id
1 'polypeptide(L)'
;MALTKTIIAERIQNKLNLSRTTTYEIMEEFLEIIKETIENGEDIMISGFGKFCVNEKKARKGRNPATDEEMILPARRVVTFKCSGKLRDLINS
;
A
#
# COMPACT_ATOMS: atom_id res chain seq x y z
N MET A 1 9.37 -16.45 2.22
CA MET A 1 9.47 -15.96 0.84
C MET A 1 8.42 -14.88 0.63
N ALA A 2 8.77 -13.75 0.01
CA ALA A 2 7.85 -12.65 -0.27
C ALA A 2 7.41 -12.69 -1.74
N LEU A 3 6.14 -12.37 -2.01
CA LEU A 3 5.62 -12.22 -3.36
C LEU A 3 6.14 -10.91 -3.97
N THR A 4 6.77 -10.95 -5.15
CA THR A 4 7.31 -9.77 -5.83
C THR A 4 6.44 -9.36 -7.02
N LYS A 5 6.61 -8.12 -7.51
CA LYS A 5 5.93 -7.61 -8.71
C LYS A 5 6.07 -8.56 -9.91
N THR A 6 7.28 -9.07 -10.14
CA THR A 6 7.59 -10.04 -11.20
C THR A 6 6.70 -11.29 -11.08
N ILE A 7 6.62 -11.87 -9.88
CA ILE A 7 5.83 -13.10 -9.67
C ILE A 7 4.32 -12.81 -9.80
N ILE A 8 3.86 -11.63 -9.39
CA ILE A 8 2.46 -11.20 -9.61
C ILE A 8 2.14 -11.12 -11.09
N ALA A 9 3.01 -10.45 -11.88
CA ALA A 9 2.83 -10.31 -13.32
C ALA A 9 2.83 -11.68 -14.02
N GLU A 10 3.76 -12.58 -13.68
CA GLU A 10 3.79 -13.94 -14.22
C GLU A 10 2.51 -14.73 -13.91
N ARG A 11 1.97 -14.60 -12.69
CA ARG A 11 0.71 -15.25 -12.32
C ARG A 11 -0.48 -14.71 -13.12
N ILE A 12 -0.55 -13.40 -13.30
CA ILE A 12 -1.60 -12.76 -14.10
C ILE A 12 -1.50 -13.20 -15.56
N GLN A 13 -0.29 -13.16 -16.13
CA GLN A 13 0.00 -13.59 -17.49
C GLN A 13 -0.53 -15.01 -17.74
N ASN A 14 -0.14 -15.96 -16.88
CA ASN A 14 -0.55 -17.36 -16.99
C ASN A 14 -2.05 -17.57 -16.80
N LYS A 15 -2.67 -16.81 -15.88
CA LYS A 15 -4.09 -16.98 -15.56
C LYS A 15 -5.02 -16.39 -16.63
N LEU A 16 -4.60 -15.29 -17.26
CA LEU A 16 -5.40 -14.54 -18.22
C LEU A 16 -4.93 -14.72 -19.67
N ASN A 17 -3.87 -15.51 -19.90
CA ASN A 17 -3.24 -15.74 -21.19
C ASN A 17 -2.88 -14.44 -21.93
N LEU A 18 -2.35 -13.46 -21.18
CA LEU A 18 -1.90 -12.18 -21.71
C LEU A 18 -0.45 -12.25 -22.17
N SER A 19 -0.03 -11.29 -22.99
CA SER A 19 1.39 -11.14 -23.31
C SER A 19 2.17 -10.65 -22.08
N ARG A 20 3.46 -11.00 -22.00
CA ARG A 20 4.33 -10.51 -20.93
C ARG A 20 4.38 -8.98 -20.93
N THR A 21 4.63 -8.36 -22.09
CA THR A 21 4.72 -6.91 -22.23
C THR A 21 3.46 -6.22 -21.72
N THR A 22 2.29 -6.62 -22.22
CA THR A 22 1.00 -6.06 -21.81
C THR A 22 0.75 -6.23 -20.32
N THR A 23 1.09 -7.38 -19.73
CA THR A 23 0.88 -7.61 -18.30
C THR A 23 1.76 -6.70 -17.45
N TYR A 24 3.02 -6.47 -17.86
CA TYR A 24 3.91 -5.55 -17.16
C TYR A 24 3.42 -4.11 -17.29
N GLU A 25 2.99 -3.68 -18.47
CA GLU A 25 2.41 -2.34 -18.69
C GLU A 25 1.20 -2.11 -17.77
N ILE A 26 0.26 -3.06 -17.72
CA ILE A 26 -0.91 -2.99 -16.80
C ILE A 26 -0.46 -2.87 -15.35
N MET A 27 0.55 -3.63 -14.94
CA MET A 27 1.05 -3.62 -13.56
C MET A 27 1.75 -2.31 -13.20
N GLU A 28 2.53 -1.72 -14.11
CA GLU A 28 3.13 -0.40 -13.86
C GLU A 28 2.04 0.68 -13.77
N GLU A 29 1.10 0.71 -14.71
CA GLU A 29 0.03 1.69 -14.73
C GLU A 29 -0.85 1.61 -13.48
N PHE A 30 -1.19 0.39 -13.05
CA PHE A 30 -1.92 0.18 -11.80
C PHE A 30 -1.19 0.75 -10.57
N LEU A 31 0.14 0.57 -10.50
CA LEU A 31 0.94 1.11 -9.42
C LEU A 31 1.07 2.63 -9.51
N GLU A 32 1.14 3.19 -10.72
CA GLU A 32 1.14 4.64 -10.94
C GLU A 32 -0.14 5.29 -10.43
N ILE A 33 -1.30 4.77 -10.83
CA ILE A 33 -2.61 5.25 -10.38
C ILE A 33 -2.69 5.25 -8.84
N ILE A 34 -2.20 4.19 -8.18
CA ILE A 34 -2.14 4.11 -6.72
C ILE A 34 -1.24 5.20 -6.13
N LYS A 35 -0.05 5.41 -6.71
CA LYS A 35 0.93 6.40 -6.23
C LYS A 35 0.36 7.81 -6.35
N GLU A 36 -0.18 8.18 -7.51
CA GLU A 36 -0.75 9.51 -7.76
C GLU A 36 -1.93 9.79 -6.82
N THR A 37 -2.84 8.82 -6.65
CA THR A 37 -4.00 8.97 -5.75
C THR A 37 -3.54 9.24 -4.30
N ILE A 38 -2.54 8.49 -3.81
CA ILE A 38 -1.99 8.67 -2.46
C ILE A 38 -1.24 10.00 -2.34
N GLU A 39 -0.48 10.39 -3.36
CA GLU A 39 0.26 11.66 -3.38
C GLU A 39 -0.68 12.87 -3.29
N ASN A 40 -1.85 12.78 -3.91
CA ASN A 40 -2.92 13.79 -3.83
C ASN A 40 -3.63 13.82 -2.47
N GLY A 41 -3.31 12.90 -1.56
CA GLY A 41 -3.91 12.83 -0.23
C GLY A 41 -5.24 12.08 -0.20
N GLU A 42 -5.57 11.35 -1.27
CA GLU A 42 -6.83 10.63 -1.41
C GLU A 42 -6.72 9.19 -0.91
N ASP A 43 -7.85 8.67 -0.44
CA ASP A 43 -7.97 7.30 0.02
C ASP A 43 -8.27 6.36 -1.16
N ILE A 44 -7.70 5.15 -1.13
CA ILE A 44 -8.00 4.10 -2.12
C ILE A 44 -8.81 3.00 -1.45
N MET A 45 -9.96 2.66 -2.03
CA MET A 45 -10.80 1.55 -1.58
C MET A 45 -10.83 0.44 -2.63
N ILE A 46 -10.42 -0.76 -2.22
CA ILE A 46 -10.50 -1.98 -3.04
C ILE A 46 -11.49 -2.92 -2.37
N SER A 47 -12.70 -3.02 -2.95
CA SER A 47 -13.79 -3.83 -2.40
C SER A 47 -13.35 -5.29 -2.18
N GLY A 48 -13.71 -5.84 -1.02
CA GLY A 48 -13.32 -7.20 -0.63
C GLY A 48 -11.85 -7.39 -0.26
N PHE A 49 -11.00 -6.37 -0.41
CA PHE A 49 -9.60 -6.41 -0.01
C PHE A 49 -9.36 -5.50 1.20
N GLY A 50 -9.55 -4.19 1.04
CA GLY A 50 -9.38 -3.22 2.11
C GLY A 50 -9.31 -1.79 1.62
N LYS A 51 -8.89 -0.89 2.52
CA LYS A 51 -8.78 0.54 2.26
C LYS A 51 -7.38 1.05 2.62
N PHE A 52 -6.71 1.71 1.70
CA PHE A 52 -5.54 2.53 2.00
C PHE A 52 -6.03 3.93 2.38
N CYS A 53 -5.69 4.37 3.59
CA CYS A 53 -6.05 5.68 4.11
C CYS A 53 -4.83 6.58 4.20
N VAL A 54 -4.92 7.79 3.64
CA VAL A 54 -3.91 8.83 3.82
C VAL A 54 -4.29 9.66 5.05
N ASN A 55 -3.42 9.67 6.05
CA ASN A 55 -3.67 10.36 7.31
C ASN A 55 -2.61 11.41 7.57
N GLU A 56 -3.05 12.59 7.97
CA GLU A 56 -2.15 13.63 8.46
C GLU A 56 -1.80 13.40 9.93
N LYS A 57 -0.51 13.43 10.24
CA LYS A 57 0.01 13.40 11.59
C LYS A 57 0.53 14.80 11.93
N LYS A 58 0.00 15.38 13.00
CA LYS A 58 0.50 16.64 13.56
C LYS A 58 1.91 16.43 14.13
N ALA A 59 2.70 17.52 14.15
CA ALA A 59 3.97 17.51 14.82
C ALA A 59 3.77 17.19 16.31
N ARG A 60 4.66 16.40 16.89
CA ARG A 60 4.56 15.98 18.29
C ARG A 60 5.93 15.74 18.91
N LYS A 61 6.00 15.83 20.23
CA LYS A 61 7.18 15.38 20.96
C LYS A 61 7.35 13.86 20.84
N GLY A 62 8.59 13.43 20.72
CA GLY A 62 9.04 12.06 20.88
C GLY A 62 10.43 12.04 21.47
N ARG A 63 11.08 10.89 21.43
CA ARG A 63 12.40 10.69 22.01
C ARG A 63 13.31 9.89 21.09
N ASN A 64 14.60 10.18 21.13
CA ASN A 64 15.58 9.35 20.46
C ASN A 64 15.68 8.00 21.21
N PRO A 65 15.38 6.84 20.56
CA PRO A 65 15.43 5.55 21.24
C PRO A 65 16.80 5.16 21.80
N ALA A 66 17.89 5.75 21.28
CA ALA A 66 19.25 5.46 21.72
C ALA A 66 19.73 6.35 22.88
N THR A 67 19.28 7.61 22.94
CA THR A 67 19.77 8.60 23.93
C THR A 67 18.72 9.08 24.93
N ASP A 68 17.45 8.74 24.72
CA ASP A 68 16.27 9.20 25.49
C ASP A 68 16.02 10.72 25.47
N GLU A 69 16.77 11.47 24.64
CA GLU A 69 16.63 12.92 24.50
C GLU A 69 15.32 13.29 23.78
N GLU A 70 14.67 14.37 24.23
CA GLU A 70 13.46 14.90 23.60
C GLU A 70 13.74 15.41 22.18
N MET A 71 12.86 15.06 21.25
CA MET A 71 12.90 15.57 19.87
C MET A 71 11.48 15.88 19.37
N ILE A 72 11.38 16.80 18.42
CA ILE A 72 10.11 17.06 17.71
C ILE A 72 10.06 16.18 16.47
N LEU A 73 9.01 15.36 16.37
CA LEU A 73 8.67 14.66 15.14
C LEU A 73 7.84 15.64 14.29
N PRO A 74 8.27 15.94 13.05
CA PRO A 74 7.56 16.89 12.19
C PRO A 74 6.19 16.36 11.78
N ALA A 75 5.31 17.27 11.41
CA ALA A 75 4.05 16.92 10.78
C ALA A 75 4.32 16.19 9.45
N ARG A 76 3.54 15.16 9.15
CA ARG A 76 3.71 14.34 7.94
C ARG A 76 2.43 13.60 7.56
N ARG A 77 2.32 13.21 6.30
CA ARG A 77 1.32 12.25 5.84
C ARG A 77 1.83 10.82 6.06
N VAL A 78 0.93 9.92 6.43
CA VAL A 78 1.20 8.48 6.52
C VAL A 78 0.09 7.71 5.84
N VAL A 79 0.45 6.59 5.21
CA VAL A 79 -0.53 5.65 4.66
C VAL A 79 -0.76 4.52 5.66
N THR A 80 -2.02 4.20 5.93
CA THR A 80 -2.40 3.03 6.73
C THR A 80 -3.31 2.13 5.92
N PHE A 81 -3.16 0.81 6.03
CA PHE A 81 -4.08 -0.13 5.43
C PHE A 81 -5.11 -0.63 6.45
N LYS A 82 -6.39 -0.58 6.08
CA LYS A 82 -7.51 -1.16 6.83
C LYS A 82 -7.99 -2.40 6.09
N CYS A 83 -7.76 -3.57 6.67
CA CYS A 83 -8.20 -4.85 6.13
C CYS A 83 -9.74 -4.91 6.06
N SER A 84 -10.29 -5.39 4.94
CA SER A 84 -11.73 -5.62 4.84
C SER A 84 -12.17 -6.78 5.73
N GLY A 85 -13.45 -6.81 6.12
CA GLY A 85 -14.02 -7.94 6.86
C GLY A 85 -13.81 -9.26 6.10
N LYS A 86 -14.11 -9.28 4.80
CA LYS A 86 -13.94 -10.45 3.93
C LYS A 86 -12.49 -10.98 3.92
N LEU A 87 -11.50 -10.09 3.79
CA LEU A 87 -10.10 -10.49 3.82
C LEU A 87 -9.68 -10.97 5.21
N ARG A 88 -10.15 -10.32 6.28
CA ARG A 88 -9.89 -10.74 7.66
C ARG A 88 -10.46 -12.13 7.93
N ASP A 89 -11.67 -12.41 7.49
CA ASP A 89 -12.32 -13.71 7.69
C ASP A 89 -11.55 -14.81 6.92
N LEU A 90 -11.12 -14.52 5.69
CA LEU A 90 -10.27 -15.42 4.88
C LEU A 90 -8.92 -15.73 5.54
N ILE A 91 -8.34 -14.80 6.31
CA ILE A 91 -7.04 -15.00 6.97
C ILE A 91 -7.19 -15.81 8.27
N ASN A 92 -8.35 -15.78 8.93
CA ASN A 92 -8.59 -16.43 10.22
C ASN A 92 -9.42 -17.72 10.11
N SER A 93 -9.65 -18.21 8.89
CA SER A 93 -10.22 -19.53 8.60
C SER A 93 -9.14 -20.59 8.50
#